data_AF-A0A924YQT1-F1
#
_entry.id   AF-A0A924YQT1-F1
#
_cell.length_a   1.000
_cell.length_b   1.000
_cell.length_c   1.000
_cell.angle_alpha   90.00
_cell.angle_beta   90.00
_cell.angle_gamma   90.00
#
_symmetry.space_group_name_H-M   'P 1'
#
loop_
_entity.id
_entity.type
_entity.pdbx_description
1 polymer ?
#
loop_
_entity_poly.entity_id
_entity_poly.type
_entity_poly.pdbx_seq_one_letter_code
_entity_poly.pdbx_strand_id
1 'polypeptide(L)' 'TDATGAAIPGFNSAECRPITSDTLAAPVEWKAQLSTLRGRAVRLEFSLKNARLFAFETK' A
#
# COMPACT_ATOMS: atom_id res chain seq x y z
N THR A 1 -0.08 -3.06 -7.69
CA THR A 1 0.30 -3.27 -9.10
C THR A 1 -0.85 -2.88 -10.01
N ASP A 2 -0.57 -2.62 -11.29
CA ASP A 2 -1.57 -2.31 -12.31
C ASP A 2 -2.25 -3.57 -12.89
N ALA A 3 -3.09 -3.40 -13.91
CA ALA A 3 -3.81 -4.51 -14.56
C ALA A 3 -2.90 -5.55 -15.23
N THR A 4 -1.64 -5.19 -15.53
CA THR A 4 -0.64 -6.10 -16.12
C THR A 4 0.21 -6.79 -15.04
N GLY A 5 0.02 -6.43 -13.77
CA GLY A 5 0.84 -6.90 -12.66
C GLY A 5 2.11 -6.10 -12.44
N ALA A 6 2.34 -5.01 -13.20
CA ALA A 6 3.51 -4.16 -13.03
C ALA A 6 3.39 -3.28 -11.78
N ALA A 7 4.53 -3.00 -11.14
CA ALA A 7 4.60 -2.03 -10.05
C ALA A 7 4.26 -0.64 -10.58
N ILE A 8 3.42 0.09 -9.84
CA ILE A 8 3.05 1.46 -10.21
C ILE A 8 4.11 2.40 -9.61
N PRO A 9 4.83 3.19 -10.41
CA PRO A 9 5.81 4.14 -9.91
C PRO A 9 5.20 5.09 -8.88
N GLY A 10 5.91 5.35 -7.79
CA GLY A 10 5.45 6.11 -6.64
C GLY A 10 4.65 5.30 -5.61
N PHE A 11 4.27 4.05 -5.92
CA PHE A 11 3.46 3.17 -5.06
C PHE A 11 4.06 1.78 -4.84
N ASN A 12 5.31 1.55 -5.26
CA ASN A 12 5.96 0.27 -5.00
C ASN A 12 6.37 0.14 -3.52
N SER A 13 6.76 -1.07 -3.10
CA SER A 13 7.11 -1.35 -1.70
C SER A 13 8.30 -0.55 -1.18
N ALA A 14 9.29 -0.23 -2.02
CA ALA A 14 10.44 0.61 -1.65
C ALA A 14 10.08 2.11 -1.57
N GLU A 15 8.94 2.52 -2.12
CA GLU A 15 8.40 3.87 -2.08
C GLU A 15 7.25 4.03 -1.08
N CYS A 16 6.86 2.94 -0.42
CA CYS A 16 5.97 2.92 0.73
C CYS A 16 6.77 3.24 1.99
N ARG A 17 6.22 4.07 2.88
CA ARG A 17 6.78 4.28 4.21
C ARG A 17 6.50 3.06 5.08
N PRO A 18 7.52 2.42 5.68
CA PRO A 18 7.29 1.28 6.55
C PRO A 18 6.48 1.66 7.80
N ILE A 19 5.52 0.81 8.16
CA ILE A 19 4.80 0.90 9.43
C ILE A 19 5.58 0.10 10.47
N THR A 20 6.09 0.77 11.50
CA THR A 20 6.90 0.15 12.57
C THR A 20 6.34 0.38 13.97
N SER A 21 5.17 1.01 14.07
CA SER A 21 4.49 1.29 15.34
C SER A 21 3.60 0.13 15.78
N ASP A 22 3.48 -0.06 17.09
CA ASP A 22 2.51 -0.98 17.67
C ASP A 22 1.12 -0.33 17.75
N THR A 23 0.34 -0.46 16.67
CA THR A 23 -1.02 0.07 16.56
C THR A 23 -1.87 -0.84 15.67
N LEU A 24 -3.16 -0.91 15.97
CA LEU A 24 -4.14 -1.61 15.14
C LEU A 24 -4.50 -0.83 13.86
N ALA A 25 -4.39 0.50 13.90
CA ALA A 25 -4.71 1.38 12.79
C ALA A 25 -3.50 2.28 12.50
N ALA A 26 -2.74 1.91 11.48
CA ALA A 26 -1.64 2.71 10.96
C ALA A 26 -2.01 3.21 9.55
N PRO A 27 -1.84 4.51 9.24
CA PRO A 27 -2.01 4.99 7.89
C PRO A 27 -0.92 4.42 6.99
N VAL A 28 -1.30 4.03 5.78
CA VAL A 28 -0.33 3.66 4.73
C VAL A 28 0.01 4.91 3.93
N GLU A 29 1.30 5.22 3.86
CA GLU A 29 1.83 6.39 3.16
C GLU A 29 2.80 5.96 2.06
N TRP A 30 2.69 6.60 0.90
CA TRP A 30 3.62 6.43 -0.22
C TRP A 30 4.22 7.79 -0.62
N LYS A 31 5.28 7.76 -1.42
CA LYS A 31 5.85 8.98 -2.02
C LYS A 31 4.86 9.71 -2.95
N ALA A 32 4.02 8.97 -3.67
CA ALA A 32 2.98 9.55 -4.54
C ALA A 32 1.61 9.64 -3.84
N GLN A 33 0.78 10.58 -4.30
CA GLN A 33 -0.58 10.75 -3.76
C GLN A 33 -1.54 9.71 -4.34
N LEU A 34 -2.24 8.96 -3.48
CA LEU A 34 -3.20 7.92 -3.88
C LEU A 34 -4.32 8.44 -4.81
N SER A 35 -4.66 9.73 -4.72
CA SER A 35 -5.62 10.41 -5.60
C SER A 35 -5.27 10.31 -7.09
N THR A 36 -3.99 10.12 -7.43
CA THR A 36 -3.51 9.95 -8.81
C THR A 36 -3.95 8.62 -9.45
N LEU A 37 -4.43 7.66 -8.65
CA LEU A 37 -4.92 6.36 -9.11
C LEU A 37 -6.45 6.30 -9.27
N ARG A 38 -7.15 7.42 -9.11
CA ARG A 38 -8.62 7.48 -9.28
C ARG A 38 -9.05 6.93 -10.64
N GLY A 39 -10.09 6.10 -10.63
CA GLY A 39 -10.64 5.47 -11.83
C GLY A 39 -9.78 4.35 -12.42
N ARG A 40 -8.64 4.00 -11.80
CA ARG A 40 -7.78 2.91 -12.24
C ARG A 40 -8.01 1.67 -11.38
N ALA A 41 -8.18 0.52 -12.02
CA ALA A 41 -8.13 -0.76 -11.30
C ALA A 41 -6.70 -1.01 -10.81
N VAL A 42 -6.57 -1.34 -9.53
CA VAL A 42 -5.28 -1.61 -8.88
C VAL A 42 -5.39 -2.86 -8.02
N ARG A 43 -4.26 -3.54 -7.84
CA ARG A 43 -4.09 -4.62 -6.85
C ARG A 43 -3.22 -4.11 -5.70
N LEU A 44 -3.71 -4.26 -4.47
CA LEU A 44 -2.93 -4.04 -3.26
C LEU A 44 -2.10 -5.29 -2.94
N GLU A 45 -0.84 -5.10 -2.56
CA GLU A 45 0.08 -6.16 -2.16
C GLU A 45 0.67 -5.79 -0.80
N PHE A 46 0.67 -6.73 0.15
CA PHE A 46 1.17 -6.52 1.50
C PHE A 46 2.48 -7.28 1.69
N SER A 47 3.55 -6.58 2.02
CA SER A 47 4.82 -7.17 2.43
C SER A 47 4.99 -7.01 3.94
N LEU A 48 5.04 -8.13 4.66
CA LEU A 48 5.03 -8.16 6.12
C LEU A 48 6.28 -8.88 6.63
N LYS A 49 6.96 -8.27 7.60
CA LYS A 49 8.10 -8.86 8.30
C LYS A 49 7.84 -8.80 9.80
N ASN A 50 7.86 -9.96 10.46
CA ASN A 50 7.56 -10.08 11.90
C ASN A 50 6.20 -9.45 12.29
N ALA A 51 5.22 -9.48 11.38
CA ALA A 51 3.92 -8.86 11.56
C ALA A 51 2.81 -9.78 11.02
N ARG A 52 1.57 -9.54 11.47
CA ARG A 52 0.36 -10.21 10.97
C ARG A 52 -0.64 -9.16 10.53
N LEU A 53 -1.27 -9.37 9.37
CA LEU A 53 -2.39 -8.56 8.92
C LEU A 53 -3.66 -9.10 9.58
N PHE A 54 -4.30 -8.28 10.42
CA PHE A 54 -5.58 -8.64 11.03
C PHE A 54 -6.75 -8.32 10.08
N ALA A 55 -6.80 -7.08 9.59
CA ALA A 55 -7.81 -6.61 8.65
C ALA A 55 -7.22 -5.45 7.82
N PHE A 56 -7.85 -5.18 6.68
CA PHE A 56 -7.65 -3.95 5.92
C PHE A 56 -9.01 -3.45 5.42
N GLU A 57 -9.16 -2.15 5.29
CA GLU A 57 -10.35 -1.53 4.71
C GLU A 57 -9.96 -0.50 3.66
N THR A 58 -10.80 -0.38 2.63
CA THR A 58 -10.66 0.59 1.53
C THR A 58 -11.94 1.42 1.47
N LYS A 59 -12.27 2.12 2.55
CA LYS A 59 -13.37 3.09 2.52
C LYS A 59 -13.02 4.28 1.64
#